data_AF-A0A5A7TG50-F1
#
_entry.id   AF-A0A5A7TG50-F1
#
_cell.length_a   1.000
_cell.length_b   1.000
_cell.length_c   1.000
_cell.angle_alpha   90.00
_cell.angle_beta   90.00
_cell.angle_gamma   90.00
#
_symmetry.space_group_name_H-M   'P 1'
#
loop_
_entity.id
_entity.type
_entity.pdbx_description
1 polymer ?
#
loop_
_entity_poly.entity_id
_entity_poly.type
_entity_poly.pdbx_seq_one_letter_code
_entity_poly.pdbx_strand_id
1 'polypeptide(L)'
;MKVSKVLNQGTLSILASVVDTRERKVSLPSKLVVREYSEIFPYELPRHPPPRDINFAIELKPDTAPISGASYRMTPIMLKELKVQLQELVDKSFIRPTVSP
;
A
#
# COMPACT_ATOMS: atom_id res chain seq x y z
N MET A 1 12.44 20.86 42.80
CA MET A 1 11.78 20.36 44.01
C MET A 1 11.27 18.95 43.70
N LYS A 2 11.81 17.89 44.32
CA LYS A 2 11.46 16.49 44.00
C LYS A 2 10.09 16.15 44.62
N VAL A 3 9.07 16.01 43.77
CA VAL A 3 7.65 15.76 44.12
C VAL A 3 7.44 14.45 44.90
N SER A 4 8.38 13.50 44.78
CA SER A 4 8.29 12.18 45.42
C SER A 4 8.36 12.18 46.94
N LYS A 5 8.84 13.24 47.59
CA LYS A 5 8.99 13.26 49.05
C LYS A 5 7.70 13.63 49.81
N VAL A 6 6.73 14.26 49.13
CA VAL A 6 5.53 14.83 49.78
C VAL A 6 4.33 13.86 49.72
N LEU A 7 4.31 12.92 48.78
CA LEU A 7 3.21 11.95 48.61
C LEU A 7 3.13 10.91 49.75
N ASN A 8 4.24 10.64 50.45
CA ASN A 8 4.29 9.62 51.51
C ASN A 8 3.80 10.11 52.89
N GLN A 9 3.30 11.35 53.00
CA GLN A 9 2.88 11.96 54.27
C GLN A 9 1.35 12.12 54.41
N GLY A 10 0.56 11.50 53.54
CA GLY A 10 -0.91 11.50 53.67
C GLY A 10 -1.59 12.83 53.29
N THR A 11 -0.86 13.75 52.66
CA THR A 11 -1.36 15.08 52.25
C THR A 11 -2.03 15.00 50.87
N LEU A 12 -3.22 15.57 50.73
CA LEU A 12 -3.91 15.71 49.43
C LEU A 12 -3.09 16.60 48.48
N SER A 13 -2.64 16.02 47.37
CA SER A 13 -1.93 16.75 46.31
C SER A 13 -2.76 16.79 45.03
N ILE A 14 -2.81 17.95 44.39
CA ILE A 14 -3.42 18.11 43.06
C ILE A 14 -2.31 18.13 42.03
N LEU A 15 -2.33 17.18 41.09
CA LEU A 15 -1.45 17.17 39.93
C LEU A 15 -2.13 17.91 38.78
N ALA A 16 -1.48 18.98 38.30
CA ALA A 16 -1.86 19.65 37.08
C ALA A 16 -0.82 19.32 36.00
N SER A 17 -1.26 18.76 34.88
CA SER A 17 -0.44 18.63 33.68
C SER A 17 -0.82 19.74 32.70
N VAL A 18 0.20 20.34 32.07
CA VAL A 18 0.02 21.26 30.95
C VAL A 18 0.30 20.47 29.68
N VAL A 19 -0.71 20.35 28.83
CA VAL A 19 -0.56 19.82 27.47
C VAL A 19 -0.38 21.00 26.54
N ASP A 20 0.76 21.06 25.85
CA ASP A 20 0.99 22.10 24.85
C ASP A 20 0.10 21.85 23.63
N THR A 21 -0.93 22.68 23.46
CA THR A 21 -1.86 22.60 22.33
C THR A 21 -1.34 23.33 21.08
N ARG A 22 -0.09 23.84 21.09
CA ARG A 22 0.52 24.55 19.96
C ARG A 22 1.08 23.65 18.88
N GLU A 23 1.13 22.34 19.10
CA GLU A 23 1.07 21.42 17.98
C GLU A 23 -0.33 21.52 17.38
N ARG A 24 -0.52 22.54 16.54
CA ARG A 24 -1.57 22.57 15.56
C ARG A 24 -1.30 21.34 14.71
N LYS A 25 -1.93 20.24 15.10
CA LYS A 25 -1.96 18.98 14.41
C LYS A 25 -2.47 19.35 13.03
N VAL A 26 -1.54 19.59 12.10
CA VAL A 26 -1.88 19.79 10.70
C VAL A 26 -2.35 18.42 10.29
N SER A 27 -3.64 18.14 10.52
CA SER A 27 -4.33 17.05 9.88
C SER A 27 -4.29 17.43 8.42
N LEU A 28 -3.24 16.98 7.74
CA LEU A 28 -3.15 17.04 6.29
C LEU A 28 -4.49 16.50 5.79
N PRO A 29 -5.30 17.30 5.07
CA PRO A 29 -6.62 16.87 4.61
C PRO A 29 -6.57 15.50 3.94
N SER A 30 -5.44 15.18 3.28
CA SER A 30 -5.14 13.88 2.69
C SER A 30 -5.20 12.70 3.66
N LYS A 31 -4.76 12.83 4.93
CA LYS A 31 -4.86 11.74 5.92
C LYS A 31 -6.29 11.44 6.33
N LEU A 32 -7.17 12.44 6.29
CA LEU A 32 -8.60 12.24 6.54
C LEU A 32 -9.26 11.57 5.33
N VAL A 33 -8.94 12.01 4.11
CA VAL A 33 -9.44 11.41 2.86
C VAL A 33 -9.01 9.94 2.74
N VAL A 34 -7.74 9.60 2.99
CA VAL A 34 -7.28 8.19 2.93
C VAL A 34 -7.97 7.32 3.99
N ARG A 35 -8.30 7.89 5.16
CA ARG A 35 -9.05 7.17 6.20
C ARG A 35 -10.53 7.00 5.83
N GLU A 36 -11.13 8.03 5.24
CA GLU A 36 -12.52 8.05 4.80
C GLU A 36 -12.77 7.07 3.66
N TYR A 37 -11.77 6.89 2.78
CA TYR A 37 -11.82 5.99 1.63
C TYR A 37 -10.77 4.88 1.72
N SER A 38 -10.67 4.23 2.88
CA SER A 38 -9.67 3.18 3.11
C SER A 38 -9.83 1.95 2.20
N GLU A 39 -11.04 1.74 1.70
CA GLU A 39 -11.43 0.65 0.79
C GLU A 39 -10.93 0.84 -0.65
N ILE A 40 -10.74 2.08 -1.11
CA ILE A 40 -10.14 2.37 -2.43
C ILE A 40 -8.61 2.55 -2.36
N PHE A 41 -8.06 2.73 -1.16
CA PHE A 41 -6.62 2.81 -0.89
C PHE A 41 -6.13 1.66 0.01
N PRO A 42 -6.38 0.39 -0.36
CA PRO A 42 -5.93 -0.72 0.47
C PRO A 42 -4.41 -0.81 0.47
N TYR A 43 -3.83 -1.26 1.59
CA TYR A 43 -2.39 -1.48 1.71
C TYR A 43 -1.88 -2.56 0.73
N GLU A 44 -2.74 -3.55 0.43
CA GLU A 44 -2.51 -4.54 -0.60
C GLU A 44 -3.62 -4.50 -1.65
N LEU A 45 -3.27 -4.66 -2.93
CA LEU A 45 -4.25 -4.68 -4.00
C LEU A 45 -5.16 -5.90 -3.90
N PRO A 46 -6.48 -5.75 -4.15
CA PRO A 46 -7.40 -6.88 -4.17
C PRO A 46 -7.03 -7.83 -5.32
N ARG A 47 -7.06 -9.14 -5.05
CA ARG A 47 -6.74 -10.21 -6.03
C ARG A 47 -7.59 -10.12 -7.30
N HIS A 48 -8.86 -9.79 -7.14
CA HIS A 48 -9.80 -9.69 -8.24
C HIS A 48 -10.04 -8.21 -8.54
N PRO A 49 -10.11 -7.82 -9.82
CA PRO A 49 -10.62 -6.50 -10.14
C PRO A 49 -12.04 -6.38 -9.55
N PRO A 50 -12.44 -5.18 -9.10
CA PRO A 50 -13.82 -4.94 -8.69
C PRO A 50 -14.79 -5.44 -9.77
N PRO A 51 -15.99 -5.91 -9.39
CA PRO A 51 -17.02 -6.26 -10.35
C PRO A 51 -17.21 -5.10 -11.33
N ARG A 52 -17.17 -5.39 -12.63
CA ARG A 52 -17.42 -4.38 -13.65
C ARG A 52 -18.60 -4.83 -14.47
N ASP A 53 -19.44 -3.87 -14.86
CA ASP A 53 -20.65 -4.14 -15.66
C ASP A 53 -20.32 -4.54 -17.11
N ILE A 54 -19.06 -4.39 -17.52
CA ILE A 54 -18.59 -4.65 -18.89
C ILE A 54 -17.35 -5.57 -18.89
N ASN A 55 -17.29 -6.44 -19.89
CA ASN A 55 -16.11 -7.25 -20.17
C ASN A 55 -15.05 -6.39 -20.89
N PHE A 56 -13.79 -6.47 -20.45
CA PHE A 56 -12.67 -5.83 -21.15
C PHE A 56 -12.25 -6.72 -22.31
N ALA A 57 -12.43 -6.23 -23.53
CA ALA A 57 -11.84 -6.78 -24.73
C ALA A 57 -10.78 -5.81 -25.26
N ILE A 58 -9.67 -6.36 -25.75
CA ILE A 58 -8.68 -5.59 -26.51
C ILE A 58 -9.03 -5.79 -27.99
N GLU A 59 -9.67 -4.79 -28.58
CA GLU A 59 -9.97 -4.79 -30.01
C GLU A 59 -8.72 -4.40 -30.80
N LEU A 60 -8.31 -5.27 -31.73
CA LEU A 60 -7.19 -5.02 -32.63
C LEU A 60 -7.72 -4.45 -33.94
N LYS A 61 -6.91 -3.62 -34.61
CA LYS A 61 -7.19 -3.25 -35.99
C LYS A 61 -7.22 -4.51 -36.86
N PRO A 62 -8.09 -4.56 -37.89
CA PRO A 62 -8.03 -5.62 -38.90
C PRO A 62 -6.60 -5.83 -39.39
N ASP A 63 -6.22 -7.07 -39.65
CA ASP A 63 -4.89 -7.50 -40.13
C ASP A 63 -3.71 -7.29 -39.16
N THR A 64 -3.98 -6.99 -37.88
CA THR A 64 -2.92 -6.96 -36.85
C THR A 64 -2.46 -8.39 -36.52
N ALA A 65 -1.20 -8.70 -36.83
CA ALA A 65 -0.56 -9.96 -36.42
C ALA A 65 0.06 -9.86 -35.01
N PRO A 66 0.17 -10.98 -34.26
CA PRO A 66 0.95 -11.01 -33.02
C PRO A 66 2.41 -10.61 -33.27
N ILE A 67 3.00 -9.91 -32.30
CA ILE A 67 4.41 -9.51 -32.34
C ILE A 67 5.15 -10.35 -31.30
N SER A 68 6.14 -11.11 -31.76
CA SER A 68 7.07 -11.84 -30.91
C SER A 68 8.46 -11.18 -30.97
N GLY A 69 8.97 -10.77 -29.81
CA GLY A 69 10.27 -10.12 -29.67
C GLY A 69 11.16 -10.86 -28.69
N ALA A 70 12.47 -10.81 -28.89
CA ALA A 70 13.42 -11.39 -27.94
C ALA A 70 13.40 -10.65 -26.60
N SER A 71 13.50 -11.39 -25.50
CA SER A 71 13.63 -10.83 -24.16
C SER A 71 14.88 -9.96 -24.03
N TYR A 72 14.78 -8.88 -23.24
CA TYR A 72 15.91 -8.00 -22.98
C TYR A 72 17.04 -8.71 -22.20
N ARG A 73 18.29 -8.35 -22.49
CA ARG A 73 19.45 -8.88 -21.77
C ARG A 73 19.57 -8.23 -20.39
N MET A 74 19.45 -9.03 -19.34
CA MET A 74 19.55 -8.57 -17.95
C MET A 74 20.73 -9.21 -17.23
N THR A 75 21.30 -8.50 -16.26
CA THR A 75 22.35 -9.06 -15.40
C THR A 75 21.76 -10.12 -14.45
N PRO A 76 22.58 -11.01 -13.87
CA PRO A 76 22.08 -12.02 -12.93
C PRO A 76 21.34 -11.44 -11.71
N ILE A 77 21.74 -10.25 -11.25
CA ILE A 77 21.11 -9.56 -10.12
C ILE A 77 19.68 -9.13 -10.49
N MET A 78 19.51 -8.51 -11.67
CA MET A 78 18.20 -8.10 -12.16
C MET A 78 17.28 -9.31 -12.42
N LEU A 79 17.82 -10.41 -12.95
CA LEU A 79 17.06 -11.64 -13.17
C LEU A 79 16.57 -12.25 -11.85
N LYS A 80 17.39 -12.22 -10.79
CA LYS A 80 17.00 -12.70 -9.46
C LYS A 80 15.86 -11.87 -8.90
N GLU A 81 15.95 -10.55 -8.98
CA GLU A 81 14.90 -9.63 -8.52
C GLU A 81 13.61 -9.80 -9.31
N LEU A 82 13.72 -9.84 -10.65
CA LEU A 82 12.57 -10.05 -11.53
C LEU A 82 11.83 -11.36 -11.21
N LYS A 83 12.58 -12.44 -10.91
CA LYS A 83 11.98 -13.72 -10.54
C LYS A 83 11.16 -13.62 -9.24
N VAL A 84 11.66 -12.88 -8.23
CA VAL A 84 10.93 -12.68 -6.97
C VAL A 84 9.62 -11.93 -7.23
N GLN A 85 9.67 -10.83 -7.98
CA GLN A 85 8.49 -10.04 -8.31
C GLN A 85 7.46 -10.83 -9.13
N LEU A 86 7.92 -11.61 -10.12
CA LEU A 86 7.03 -12.48 -10.89
C LEU A 86 6.37 -13.55 -10.01
N GLN A 87 7.10 -14.13 -9.06
CA GLN A 87 6.53 -15.11 -8.13
C GLN A 87 5.44 -14.48 -7.26
N GLU A 88 5.68 -13.29 -6.71
CA GLU A 88 4.67 -12.56 -5.94
C GLU A 88 3.39 -12.30 -6.75
N LEU A 89 3.53 -11.95 -8.03
CA LEU A 89 2.38 -11.73 -8.92
C LEU A 89 1.62 -13.03 -9.24
N VAL A 90 2.31 -14.15 -9.36
CA VAL A 90 1.69 -15.49 -9.52
C VAL A 90 0.96 -15.90 -8.24
N ASP A 91 1.58 -15.73 -7.09
CA ASP A 91 1.01 -16.08 -5.78
C ASP A 91 -0.25 -15.25 -5.50
N LYS A 92 -0.22 -13.96 -5.88
CA LYS A 92 -1.38 -13.06 -5.87
C LYS A 92 -2.39 -13.34 -6.99
N SER A 93 -2.06 -14.23 -7.93
CA SER A 93 -2.87 -14.58 -9.12
C SER A 93 -3.23 -13.42 -10.03
N PHE A 94 -2.38 -12.39 -10.07
CA PHE A 94 -2.49 -11.32 -11.05
C PHE A 94 -2.01 -11.75 -12.43
N ILE A 95 -1.11 -12.73 -12.48
CA ILE A 95 -0.62 -13.34 -13.72
C ILE A 95 -0.68 -14.87 -13.64
N ARG A 96 -0.63 -15.51 -14.80
CA ARG A 96 -0.50 -16.97 -14.93
C ARG A 96 0.42 -17.32 -16.10
N PRO A 97 1.11 -18.47 -16.07
CA PRO A 97 1.83 -18.97 -17.23
C PRO A 97 0.88 -19.13 -18.43
N THR A 98 1.33 -18.70 -19.60
CA THR A 98 0.59 -18.82 -20.87
C THR A 98 1.57 -19.08 -22.02
N VAL A 99 1.04 -19.54 -23.14
CA VAL A 99 1.78 -19.67 -24.40
C VAL A 99 1.10 -18.73 -25.39
N SER A 100 1.79 -17.65 -25.76
CA SER A 100 1.36 -16.70 -26.78
C SER A 100 2.04 -17.02 -28.12
N PRO A 101 1.35 -16.85 -29.26
CA PRO A 101 1.98 -16.87 -30.59
C PRO A 101 3.02 -15.76 -30.75
#